data_AF-A0A961HW18-F1
#
_entry.id   AF-A0A961HW18-F1
#
_cell.length_a   1.000
_cell.length_b   1.000
_cell.length_c   1.000
_cell.angle_alpha   90.00
_cell.angle_beta   90.00
_cell.angle_gamma   90.00
#
_symmetry.space_group_name_H-M   'P 1'
#
loop_
_entity.id
_entity.type
_entity.pdbx_description
1 polymer ?
#
loop_
_entity_poly.entity_id
_entity_poly.type
_entity_poly.pdbx_seq_one_letter_code
_entity_poly.pdbx_strand_id
1 'polypeptide(L)'
;IGQNSICLIPAIPENHRIRAQSSLKLARELEEDNMAEEHYKGGCQCGAVKYEVDVDIDQSITCNCSRCQPLGMVLAFTPRTKFHLHSGSDALTEFRFNKKSIEHLFCKICGVESFAYGQLPDGTQMAAINVNCLEDVDPRALQTQHMDGRSA
;
A
#
# COMPACT_ATOMS: atom_id res chain seq x y z
N ILE A 1 -28.25 12.12 11.10
CA ILE A 1 -28.87 10.77 11.17
C ILE A 1 -29.15 10.39 9.72
N GLY A 2 -28.19 9.91 8.94
CA GLY A 2 -27.51 8.62 9.09
C GLY A 2 -28.16 7.64 8.09
N GLN A 3 -27.75 7.67 6.83
CA GLN A 3 -28.11 6.65 5.83
C GLN A 3 -26.81 6.04 5.30
N ASN A 4 -26.44 4.92 5.89
CA ASN A 4 -25.35 4.05 5.46
C ASN A 4 -25.87 3.20 4.29
N SER A 5 -25.38 3.45 3.08
CA SER A 5 -25.50 2.51 1.96
C SER A 5 -24.25 1.64 1.96
N ILE A 6 -24.40 0.39 2.40
CA ILE A 6 -23.38 -0.65 2.37
C ILE A 6 -23.46 -1.32 0.99
N CYS A 7 -22.40 -1.21 0.19
CA CYS A 7 -22.21 -2.08 -0.97
C CYS A 7 -22.01 -3.52 -0.48
N LEU A 8 -22.92 -4.40 -0.88
CA LEU A 8 -22.88 -5.84 -0.63
C LEU A 8 -21.97 -6.51 -1.66
N ILE A 9 -21.00 -7.31 -1.20
CA ILE A 9 -20.28 -8.29 -2.02
C ILE A 9 -20.90 -9.66 -1.74
N PRO A 10 -21.22 -10.49 -2.75
CA PRO A 10 -22.00 -11.71 -2.57
C PRO A 10 -21.18 -12.84 -1.91
N ALA A 11 -21.89 -13.64 -1.11
CA ALA A 11 -21.39 -14.84 -0.45
C ALA A 11 -21.19 -16.01 -1.42
N ILE A 12 -20.13 -16.80 -1.20
CA ILE A 12 -19.79 -18.00 -1.97
C ILE A 12 -20.27 -19.25 -1.19
N PRO A 13 -20.95 -20.23 -1.81
CA PRO A 13 -21.49 -21.40 -1.10
C PRO A 13 -20.49 -22.56 -0.99
N GLU A 14 -20.57 -23.30 0.12
CA GLU A 14 -19.82 -24.55 0.41
C GLU A 14 -20.44 -25.78 -0.27
N ASN A 15 -19.61 -26.56 -1.00
CA ASN A 15 -19.45 -28.04 -0.87
C ASN A 15 -18.84 -28.65 -2.15
N HIS A 16 -17.78 -29.46 -2.04
CA HIS A 16 -17.81 -30.94 -2.17
C HIS A 16 -16.37 -31.52 -2.18
N ARG A 17 -16.18 -32.65 -1.50
CA ARG A 17 -14.89 -33.35 -1.34
C ARG A 17 -14.45 -34.18 -2.57
N ILE A 18 -13.13 -34.46 -2.58
CA ILE A 18 -12.35 -35.60 -3.15
C ILE A 18 -11.72 -35.44 -4.56
N ARG A 19 -10.38 -35.24 -4.62
CA ARG A 19 -9.38 -36.23 -5.11
C ARG A 19 -7.95 -35.66 -5.01
N ALA A 20 -7.01 -36.52 -4.63
CA ALA A 20 -5.60 -36.24 -4.36
C ALA A 20 -4.74 -35.88 -5.60
N GLN A 21 -5.24 -34.98 -6.45
CA GLN A 21 -4.51 -34.26 -7.49
C GLN A 21 -4.46 -32.75 -7.19
N SER A 22 -5.06 -32.33 -6.07
CA SER A 22 -5.27 -30.93 -5.72
C SER A 22 -4.03 -30.22 -5.20
N SER A 23 -2.99 -30.90 -4.72
CA SER A 23 -1.85 -30.22 -4.08
C SER A 23 -0.99 -29.41 -5.05
N LEU A 24 -0.76 -29.87 -6.28
CA LEU A 24 -0.03 -29.07 -7.29
C LEU A 24 -0.89 -27.98 -7.94
N LYS A 25 -2.20 -28.21 -8.06
CA LYS A 25 -3.12 -27.22 -8.61
C LYS A 25 -3.45 -26.13 -7.59
N LEU A 26 -3.59 -26.50 -6.32
CA LEU A 26 -3.69 -25.57 -5.19
C LEU A 26 -2.35 -24.88 -4.94
N ALA A 27 -1.19 -25.54 -5.13
CA ALA A 27 0.10 -24.84 -5.11
C ALA A 27 0.20 -23.81 -6.24
N ARG A 28 -0.27 -24.12 -7.46
CA ARG A 28 -0.33 -23.17 -8.58
C ARG A 28 -1.35 -22.04 -8.37
N GLU A 29 -2.53 -22.35 -7.83
CA GLU A 29 -3.57 -21.37 -7.52
C GLU A 29 -3.17 -20.48 -6.32
N LEU A 30 -2.37 -21.01 -5.37
CA LEU A 30 -1.76 -20.22 -4.29
C LEU A 30 -0.47 -19.49 -4.71
N GLU A 31 0.21 -19.95 -5.76
CA GLU A 31 1.33 -19.25 -6.39
C GLU A 31 0.81 -18.08 -7.24
N GLU A 32 -0.31 -18.22 -7.95
CA GLU A 32 -0.92 -17.14 -8.75
C GLU A 32 -1.42 -15.95 -7.89
N ASP A 33 -1.83 -16.19 -6.64
CA ASP A 33 -2.18 -15.13 -5.67
C ASP A 33 -0.95 -14.48 -4.97
N ASN A 34 0.26 -15.02 -5.19
CA ASN A 34 1.48 -14.59 -4.48
C ASN A 34 2.67 -14.31 -5.42
N MET A 35 2.39 -14.09 -6.71
CA MET A 35 3.37 -13.91 -7.78
C MET A 35 3.84 -12.45 -8.00
N ALA A 36 3.30 -11.49 -7.25
CA ALA A 36 3.56 -10.06 -7.48
C ALA A 36 4.16 -9.31 -6.29
N GLU A 37 4.28 -9.95 -5.11
CA GLU A 37 4.98 -9.34 -3.99
C GLU A 37 6.50 -9.52 -4.13
N GLU A 38 7.22 -8.41 -4.26
CA GLU A 38 8.68 -8.38 -4.37
C GLU A 38 9.31 -7.53 -3.28
N HIS A 39 10.62 -7.73 -3.06
CA HIS A 39 11.39 -7.03 -2.05
C HIS A 39 12.05 -5.77 -2.63
N TYR A 40 11.77 -4.62 -2.02
CA TYR A 40 12.29 -3.33 -2.46
C TYR A 40 13.01 -2.59 -1.34
N LYS A 41 13.96 -1.76 -1.74
CA LYS A 41 14.52 -0.70 -0.92
C LYS A 41 13.92 0.63 -1.34
N GLY A 42 13.81 1.54 -0.39
CA GLY A 42 13.34 2.88 -0.67
C GLY A 42 13.73 3.87 0.42
N GLY A 43 13.37 5.12 0.19
CA GLY A 43 13.72 6.19 1.11
C GLY A 43 13.37 7.57 0.62
N CYS A 44 13.82 8.58 1.35
CA CYS A 44 13.69 9.96 0.91
C CYS A 44 14.88 10.37 0.02
N GLN A 45 14.73 11.45 -0.74
CA GLN A 45 15.73 11.93 -1.69
C GLN A 45 17.11 12.23 -1.06
N CYS A 46 17.14 12.75 0.17
CA CYS A 46 18.41 13.05 0.83
C CYS A 46 19.07 11.84 1.50
N GLY A 47 18.42 10.68 1.50
CA GLY A 47 18.93 9.44 2.09
C GLY A 47 18.91 9.39 3.62
N ALA A 48 18.34 10.39 4.31
CA ALA A 48 18.19 10.36 5.76
C ALA A 48 17.19 9.27 6.21
N VAL A 49 16.11 9.11 5.45
CA VAL A 49 15.09 8.07 5.64
C VAL A 49 15.38 6.94 4.67
N LYS A 50 15.54 5.72 5.19
CA LYS A 50 15.76 4.50 4.41
C LYS A 50 14.96 3.35 5.00
N TYR A 51 14.39 2.52 4.14
CA TYR A 51 13.60 1.36 4.53
C TYR A 51 13.75 0.24 3.49
N GLU A 52 13.29 -0.94 3.89
CA GLU A 52 12.99 -2.05 2.99
C GLU A 52 11.53 -2.49 3.17
N VAL A 53 10.96 -3.08 2.12
CA VAL A 53 9.56 -3.46 2.10
C VAL A 53 9.29 -4.60 1.13
N ASP A 54 8.47 -5.55 1.53
CA ASP A 54 7.86 -6.52 0.62
C ASP A 54 6.48 -6.00 0.21
N VAL A 55 6.29 -5.70 -1.08
CA VAL A 55 5.06 -5.09 -1.60
C VAL A 55 4.81 -5.46 -3.05
N ASP A 56 3.54 -5.61 -3.40
CA ASP A 56 3.07 -5.71 -4.77
C ASP A 56 2.84 -4.31 -5.37
N ILE A 57 3.70 -3.93 -6.32
CA ILE A 57 3.64 -2.63 -6.99
C ILE A 57 2.72 -2.63 -8.22
N ASP A 58 2.33 -3.81 -8.73
CA ASP A 58 1.38 -3.93 -9.84
C ASP A 58 -0.05 -3.60 -9.37
N GLN A 59 -0.33 -3.74 -8.07
CA GLN A 59 -1.55 -3.27 -7.42
C GLN A 59 -1.49 -1.80 -6.98
N SER A 60 -0.54 -1.02 -7.52
CA SER A 60 -0.40 0.39 -7.17
C SER A 60 -1.58 1.25 -7.65
N ILE A 61 -1.85 2.32 -6.91
CA ILE A 61 -2.94 3.25 -7.18
C ILE A 61 -2.44 4.69 -7.35
N THR A 62 -3.23 5.49 -8.06
CA THR A 62 -3.16 6.95 -8.03
C THR A 62 -4.45 7.52 -7.44
N CYS A 63 -4.35 8.61 -6.68
CA CYS A 63 -5.48 9.20 -5.96
C CYS A 63 -5.63 10.69 -6.26
N ASN A 64 -6.87 11.15 -6.43
CA ASN A 64 -7.24 12.53 -6.77
C ASN A 64 -7.62 13.40 -5.55
N CYS A 65 -7.41 12.94 -4.32
CA CYS A 65 -7.76 13.72 -3.13
C CYS A 65 -6.87 14.96 -3.01
N SER A 66 -7.28 15.94 -2.19
CA SER A 66 -6.56 17.20 -2.00
C SER A 66 -5.13 17.05 -1.44
N ARG A 67 -4.77 15.87 -0.93
CA ARG A 67 -3.42 15.52 -0.49
C ARG A 67 -2.60 14.82 -1.58
N CYS A 68 -3.14 13.76 -2.17
CA CYS A 68 -2.41 12.92 -3.12
C CYS A 68 -2.22 13.58 -4.49
N GLN A 69 -3.23 14.32 -4.96
CA GLN A 69 -3.18 14.99 -6.27
C GLN A 69 -2.00 15.97 -6.40
N PRO A 70 -1.77 16.92 -5.48
CA PRO A 70 -0.63 17.85 -5.60
C PRO A 70 0.73 17.18 -5.37
N LEU A 71 0.78 16.03 -4.69
CA LEU A 71 2.02 15.28 -4.48
C LEU A 71 2.36 14.33 -5.64
N GLY A 72 1.39 14.00 -6.51
CA GLY A 72 1.60 13.07 -7.62
C GLY A 72 2.02 11.66 -7.18
N MET A 73 1.53 11.22 -6.01
CA MET A 73 1.93 9.93 -5.43
C MET A 73 1.36 8.76 -6.24
N VAL A 74 2.19 7.73 -6.40
CA VAL A 74 1.78 6.38 -6.81
C VAL A 74 1.95 5.51 -5.57
N LEU A 75 0.86 4.92 -5.09
CA LEU A 75 0.82 4.26 -3.79
C LEU A 75 0.63 2.75 -3.95
N ALA A 76 1.53 1.97 -3.36
CA ALA A 76 1.33 0.54 -3.14
C ALA A 76 1.11 0.29 -1.64
N PHE A 77 0.38 -0.77 -1.29
CA PHE A 77 0.00 -1.04 0.11
C PHE A 77 0.46 -2.42 0.53
N THR A 78 0.98 -2.53 1.74
CA THR A 78 1.41 -3.80 2.33
C THR A 78 1.12 -3.82 3.83
N PRO A 79 0.92 -4.98 4.46
CA PRO A 79 0.86 -5.08 5.92
C PRO A 79 2.09 -4.46 6.56
N ARG A 80 1.92 -3.77 7.69
CA ARG A 80 3.02 -3.09 8.36
C ARG A 80 4.15 -4.04 8.80
N THR A 81 3.84 -5.32 9.00
CA THR A 81 4.82 -6.37 9.32
C THR A 81 5.81 -6.65 8.19
N LYS A 82 5.51 -6.25 6.95
CA LYS A 82 6.37 -6.40 5.76
C LYS A 82 7.18 -5.15 5.43
N PHE A 83 7.15 -4.14 6.30
CA PHE A 83 7.87 -2.90 6.14
C PHE A 83 8.86 -2.72 7.30
N HIS A 84 10.11 -2.38 6.99
CA HIS A 84 11.15 -2.15 7.98
C HIS A 84 11.89 -0.83 7.74
N LEU A 85 11.77 0.10 8.69
CA LEU A 85 12.48 1.38 8.66
C LEU A 85 13.90 1.19 9.23
N HIS A 86 14.92 1.37 8.39
CA HIS A 86 16.32 1.25 8.78
C HIS A 86 16.86 2.53 9.44
N SER A 87 16.48 3.71 8.93
CA SER A 87 16.98 4.99 9.45
C SER A 87 16.00 6.14 9.24
N GLY A 88 16.24 7.23 9.98
CA GLY A 88 15.57 8.52 9.77
C GLY A 88 14.28 8.73 10.54
N SER A 89 14.01 7.93 11.59
CA SER A 89 12.84 8.12 12.46
C SER A 89 12.77 9.53 13.07
N ASP A 90 13.93 10.10 13.40
CA ASP A 90 14.11 11.47 13.89
C ASP A 90 14.01 12.53 12.79
N ALA A 91 14.18 12.14 11.53
CA ALA A 91 14.07 13.00 10.35
C ALA A 91 12.64 13.07 9.78
N LEU A 92 11.71 12.25 10.27
CA LEU A 92 10.32 12.24 9.82
C LEU A 92 9.49 13.30 10.57
N THR A 93 8.54 13.89 9.85
CA THR A 93 7.48 14.73 10.40
C THR A 93 6.13 14.12 10.04
N GLU A 94 5.27 13.98 11.04
CA GLU A 94 3.91 13.49 10.86
C GLU A 94 2.98 14.63 10.44
N PHE A 95 2.14 14.34 9.45
CA PHE A 95 0.99 15.15 9.10
C PHE A 95 -0.27 14.27 9.03
N ARG A 96 -1.34 14.71 9.68
CA ARG A 96 -2.65 14.06 9.62
C ARG A 96 -3.69 15.04 9.12
N PHE A 97 -4.50 14.62 8.16
CA PHE A 97 -5.59 15.44 7.61
C PHE A 97 -6.91 14.67 7.58
N ASN A 98 -8.01 15.40 7.36
CA ASN A 98 -9.36 14.82 7.28
C ASN A 98 -9.72 13.97 8.52
N LYS A 99 -9.99 12.67 8.33
CA LYS A 99 -10.35 11.71 9.39
C LYS A 99 -9.17 11.37 10.30
N LYS A 100 -7.95 11.85 10.00
CA LYS A 100 -6.71 11.61 10.75
C LYS A 100 -6.33 10.12 10.90
N SER A 101 -6.87 9.29 10.01
CA SER A 101 -6.66 7.83 9.97
C SER A 101 -5.34 7.43 9.32
N ILE A 102 -4.66 8.36 8.63
CA ILE A 102 -3.40 8.11 7.94
C ILE A 102 -2.33 9.04 8.53
N GLU A 103 -1.19 8.44 8.86
CA GLU A 103 0.05 9.05 9.31
C GLU A 103 0.92 9.35 8.09
N HIS A 104 0.78 10.55 7.51
CA HIS A 104 1.65 10.96 6.41
C HIS A 104 3.01 11.35 6.97
N LEU A 105 4.05 10.63 6.58
CA LEU A 105 5.39 10.77 7.14
C LEU A 105 6.35 11.27 6.07
N PHE A 106 6.74 12.54 6.17
CA PHE A 106 7.64 13.17 5.22
C PHE A 106 8.96 13.57 5.88
N CYS A 107 10.04 13.52 5.11
CA CYS A 107 11.35 13.91 5.57
C CYS A 107 11.41 15.43 5.78
N LYS A 108 11.71 15.88 7.00
CA LYS A 108 11.84 17.30 7.35
C LYS A 108 13.02 18.01 6.66
N ILE A 109 13.94 17.25 6.07
CA ILE A 109 15.14 17.77 5.40
C ILE A 109 14.87 18.03 3.91
N CYS A 110 14.21 17.10 3.21
CA CYS A 110 13.99 17.21 1.76
C CYS A 110 12.52 17.30 1.32
N GLY A 111 11.57 17.18 2.25
CA GLY A 111 10.14 17.27 2.00
C GLY A 111 9.48 16.02 1.39
N VAL A 112 10.26 15.00 1.03
CA VAL A 112 9.73 13.78 0.40
C VAL A 112 8.93 12.94 1.40
N GLU A 113 7.70 12.61 1.02
CA GLU A 113 6.85 11.61 1.68
C GLU A 113 7.06 10.26 1.00
N SER A 114 7.95 9.44 1.57
CA SER A 114 8.31 8.14 1.00
C SER A 114 7.36 7.01 1.42
N PHE A 115 6.64 7.19 2.54
CA PHE A 115 5.62 6.26 3.00
C PHE A 115 4.65 6.94 3.98
N ALA A 116 3.54 6.27 4.27
CA ALA A 116 2.59 6.64 5.31
C ALA A 116 2.11 5.37 6.05
N TYR A 117 1.54 5.52 7.24
CA TYR A 117 0.90 4.41 7.96
C TYR A 117 -0.60 4.61 8.08
N GLY A 118 -1.34 3.52 8.08
CA GLY A 118 -2.78 3.53 8.25
C GLY A 118 -3.29 2.20 8.78
N GLN A 119 -4.61 2.06 8.82
CA GLN A 119 -5.26 0.86 9.33
C GLN A 119 -6.49 0.52 8.48
N LEU A 120 -6.71 -0.77 8.24
CA LEU A 120 -7.97 -1.28 7.67
C LEU A 120 -9.09 -1.24 8.71
N PRO A 121 -10.38 -1.32 8.29
CA PRO A 121 -11.51 -1.30 9.22
C PRO A 121 -11.51 -2.41 10.27
N ASP A 122 -10.85 -3.54 9.98
CA ASP A 122 -10.70 -4.69 10.88
C ASP A 122 -9.58 -4.51 11.93
N GLY A 123 -8.82 -3.42 11.85
CA GLY A 123 -7.71 -3.14 12.74
C GLY A 123 -6.33 -3.52 12.19
N THR A 124 -6.24 -4.11 11.00
CA THR A 124 -4.95 -4.49 10.39
C THR A 124 -4.11 -3.24 10.08
N GLN A 125 -2.89 -3.20 10.60
CA GLN A 125 -1.92 -2.10 10.40
C GLN A 125 -1.29 -2.21 9.01
N MET A 126 -1.29 -1.10 8.26
CA MET A 126 -0.81 -1.03 6.88
C MET A 126 0.28 0.02 6.71
N ALA A 127 1.19 -0.22 5.77
CA ALA A 127 2.08 0.78 5.22
C ALA A 127 1.64 1.12 3.78
N ALA A 128 1.54 2.41 3.48
CA ALA A 128 1.34 2.93 2.14
C ALA A 128 2.69 3.44 1.62
N ILE A 129 3.20 2.83 0.57
CA ILE A 129 4.53 3.07 0.00
C ILE A 129 4.38 3.98 -1.22
N ASN A 130 5.10 5.10 -1.24
CA ASN A 130 5.20 5.91 -2.44
C ASN A 130 6.17 5.24 -3.41
N VAL A 131 5.66 4.61 -4.46
CA VAL A 131 6.45 3.86 -5.45
C VAL A 131 7.50 4.74 -6.13
N ASN A 132 7.28 6.06 -6.20
CA ASN A 132 8.27 7.01 -6.70
C ASN A 132 9.56 7.08 -5.85
N CYS A 133 9.57 6.45 -4.67
CA CYS A 133 10.67 6.45 -3.71
C CYS A 133 11.36 5.09 -3.59
N LEU A 134 10.98 4.11 -4.41
CA LEU A 134 11.64 2.81 -4.48
C LEU A 134 12.85 2.86 -5.42
N GLU A 135 13.91 2.14 -5.04
CA GLU A 135 15.11 1.98 -5.85
C GLU A 135 14.79 1.07 -7.06
N ASP A 136 15.38 1.39 -8.22
CA ASP A 136 15.29 0.60 -9.46
C ASP A 136 13.85 0.37 -10.02
N VAL A 137 12.88 1.20 -9.62
CA VAL A 137 11.50 1.17 -10.14
C VAL A 137 11.20 2.39 -11.00
N ASP A 138 10.65 2.17 -12.20
CA ASP A 138 10.01 3.23 -12.99
C ASP A 138 8.49 3.27 -12.72
N PRO A 139 7.99 4.16 -11.85
CA PRO A 139 6.57 4.23 -11.53
C PRO A 139 5.70 4.66 -12.71
N ARG A 140 6.28 5.17 -13.81
CA ARG A 140 5.52 5.63 -14.99
C ARG A 140 5.32 4.51 -16.00
N ALA A 141 6.03 3.39 -15.84
CA ALA A 141 5.80 2.17 -16.60
C ALA A 141 4.64 1.32 -16.04
N LEU A 142 4.24 1.57 -14.78
CA LEU A 142 3.20 0.79 -14.09
C LEU A 142 1.78 1.11 -14.57
N GLN A 143 0.92 0.09 -14.60
CA GLN A 143 -0.50 0.23 -14.87
C GLN A 143 -1.26 0.48 -13.56
N THR A 144 -1.28 1.73 -13.09
CA THR A 144 -1.88 2.07 -11.79
C THR A 144 -3.41 2.10 -11.85
N GLN A 145 -4.07 1.67 -10.78
CA GLN A 145 -5.52 1.83 -10.61
C GLN A 145 -5.87 3.25 -10.13
N HIS A 146 -6.97 3.81 -10.60
CA HIS A 146 -7.43 5.11 -10.14
C HIS A 146 -8.36 4.99 -8.93
N MET A 147 -8.08 5.73 -7.85
CA MET A 147 -8.92 5.85 -6.68
C MET A 147 -9.50 7.26 -6.55
N ASP A 148 -10.83 7.37 -6.47
CA ASP A 148 -11.52 8.63 -6.19
C ASP A 148 -11.52 8.96 -4.70
N GLY A 149 -10.38 9.45 -4.20
CA GLY A 149 -10.24 9.88 -2.81
C GLY A 149 -10.87 11.23 -2.49
N ARG A 150 -11.39 11.97 -3.48
CA ARG A 150 -12.13 13.22 -3.26
C ARG A 150 -13.52 12.96 -2.67
N SER A 151 -14.11 11.81 -2.98
CA SER A 151 -15.46 11.41 -2.58
C SER A 151 -15.50 10.49 -1.35
N ALA A 152 -14.35 10.22 -0.71
CA ALA A 152 -14.17 9.22 0.36
C ALA A 152 -14.33 9.75 1.80
#